data_AF-A0ABC9TI71-F1
#
_entry.id   AF-A0ABC9TI71-F1
#
_cell.length_a   1.000
_cell.length_b   1.000
_cell.length_c   1.000
_cell.angle_alpha   90.00
_cell.angle_beta   90.00
_cell.angle_gamma   90.00
#
_symmetry.space_group_name_H-M   'P 1'
#
loop_
_entity.id
_entity.type
_entity.pdbx_description
1 polymer ?
#
loop_
_entity_poly.entity_id
_entity_poly.type
_entity_poly.pdbx_seq_one_letter_code
_entity_poly.pdbx_strand_id
1 'polypeptide(L)'
;MNIIYPPLVEQSFKFYQDYEQERYDKSELYRIMVMKNIINENSTPTEEALKKGLVKDFYEEYDLSFEEFLKLYPFFKNYDPDYFRKIDGFWEVPVCLKEELILLLNDKDCDYDVRIQIQQFLEER
;
A
#
# COMPACT_ATOMS: atom_id res chain seq x y z
N MET A 1 9.76 -20.65 16.26
CA MET A 1 9.89 -19.23 16.67
C MET A 1 9.27 -18.41 15.55
N ASN A 2 8.11 -17.79 15.79
CA ASN A 2 7.43 -16.99 14.77
C ASN A 2 8.03 -15.58 14.81
N ILE A 3 8.93 -15.29 13.88
CA ILE A 3 9.46 -13.94 13.68
C ILE A 3 8.37 -13.15 12.96
N ILE A 4 7.89 -12.07 13.59
CA ILE A 4 6.98 -11.13 12.98
C ILE A 4 7.83 -10.10 12.24
N TYR A 5 7.78 -10.12 10.91
CA TYR A 5 8.50 -9.16 10.09
C TYR A 5 7.69 -7.87 9.92
N PRO A 6 8.36 -6.74 9.67
CA PRO A 6 7.68 -5.47 9.39
C PRO A 6 6.76 -5.59 8.16
N PRO A 7 5.62 -4.87 8.11
CA PRO A 7 4.69 -4.92 6.99
C PRO A 7 5.36 -4.72 5.63
N LEU A 8 6.35 -3.81 5.56
CA LEU A 8 7.08 -3.54 4.32
C LEU A 8 7.89 -4.75 3.83
N VAL A 9 8.49 -5.52 4.74
CA VAL A 9 9.23 -6.75 4.40
C VAL A 9 8.26 -7.81 3.88
N GLU A 10 7.08 -7.93 4.49
CA GLU A 10 6.03 -8.83 4.04
C GLU A 10 5.52 -8.45 2.63
N GLN A 11 5.32 -7.15 2.38
CA GLN A 11 4.93 -6.64 1.06
C GLN A 11 6.00 -6.93 0.01
N SER A 12 7.28 -6.63 0.28
CA SER A 12 8.34 -6.95 -0.68
C SER A 12 8.53 -8.45 -0.87
N PHE A 13 8.33 -9.26 0.16
CA PHE A 13 8.39 -10.72 0.02
C PHE A 13 7.29 -11.23 -0.92
N LYS A 14 6.05 -10.74 -0.78
CA LYS A 14 4.95 -11.05 -1.70
C LYS A 14 5.27 -10.60 -3.13
N PHE A 15 5.80 -9.38 -3.31
CA PHE A 15 6.22 -8.90 -4.62
C PHE A 15 7.18 -9.86 -5.32
N TYR A 16 8.25 -10.26 -4.63
CA TYR A 16 9.24 -11.17 -5.21
C TYR A 16 8.71 -12.59 -5.43
N GLN A 17 7.73 -13.05 -4.64
CA GLN A 17 7.09 -14.35 -4.89
C GLN A 17 6.15 -14.36 -6.09
N ASP A 18 5.37 -13.28 -6.25
CA ASP A 18 4.27 -13.24 -7.21
C ASP A 18 4.70 -12.71 -8.58
N TYR A 19 5.72 -11.83 -8.63
CA TYR A 19 6.06 -11.07 -9.84
C TYR A 19 7.50 -11.25 -10.33
N GLU A 20 8.43 -11.70 -9.49
CA GLU A 20 9.84 -11.88 -9.86
C GLU A 20 10.26 -13.35 -9.80
N GLN A 21 11.33 -13.70 -10.51
CA GLN A 21 11.89 -15.06 -10.44
C GLN A 21 12.87 -15.24 -9.27
N GLU A 22 13.41 -14.14 -8.72
CA GLU A 22 14.32 -14.18 -7.60
C GLU A 22 13.62 -14.56 -6.30
N ARG A 23 14.12 -15.62 -5.67
CA ARG A 23 13.62 -16.09 -4.38
C ARG A 23 14.48 -15.54 -3.26
N TYR A 24 13.99 -14.50 -2.62
CA TYR A 24 14.54 -14.02 -1.36
C TYR A 24 13.84 -14.69 -0.18
N ASP A 25 14.57 -14.92 0.91
CA ASP A 25 13.94 -15.19 2.20
C ASP A 25 13.57 -13.87 2.91
N LYS A 26 12.59 -13.90 3.83
CA LYS A 26 12.15 -12.70 4.56
C LYS A 26 13.27 -12.04 5.37
N SER A 27 14.20 -12.85 5.89
CA SER A 27 15.33 -12.36 6.69
C SER A 27 16.34 -11.60 5.83
N GLU A 28 16.52 -12.03 4.59
CA GLU A 28 17.38 -11.44 3.59
C GLU A 28 16.80 -10.13 3.09
N LEU A 29 15.49 -10.10 2.79
CA LEU A 29 14.80 -8.84 2.45
C LEU A 29 14.91 -7.81 3.58
N TYR A 30 14.67 -8.23 4.83
CA TYR A 30 14.87 -7.34 5.98
C TYR A 30 16.29 -6.78 6.04
N ARG A 31 17.32 -7.64 5.93
CA ARG A 31 18.73 -7.20 5.92
C ARG A 31 19.02 -6.23 4.78
N ILE A 32 18.56 -6.54 3.56
CA ILE A 32 18.74 -5.69 2.38
C ILE A 32 18.08 -4.33 2.60
N MET A 33 16.87 -4.29 3.14
CA MET A 33 16.15 -3.05 3.40
C MET A 33 16.85 -2.19 4.46
N VAL A 34 17.36 -2.78 5.55
CA VAL A 34 18.16 -2.06 6.55
C VAL A 34 19.45 -1.55 5.91
N MET A 35 20.19 -2.40 5.18
CA MET A 35 21.45 -2.02 4.53
C MET A 35 21.27 -0.91 3.48
N LYS A 36 20.15 -0.91 2.76
CA LYS A 36 19.83 0.12 1.75
C LYS A 36 19.19 1.37 2.35
N ASN A 37 19.11 1.47 3.68
CA ASN A 37 18.46 2.56 4.40
C ASN A 37 16.99 2.74 3.96
N ILE A 38 16.29 1.66 3.61
CA ILE A 38 14.87 1.67 3.24
C ILE A 38 14.01 1.66 4.51
N ILE A 39 14.40 0.83 5.49
CA ILE A 39 13.81 0.80 6.84
C ILE A 39 14.89 1.13 7.87
N ASN A 40 14.48 1.77 8.96
CA ASN A 40 15.36 2.05 10.10
C ASN A 40 15.39 0.87 11.10
N GLU A 41 16.16 1.04 12.18
CA GLU A 41 16.27 0.04 13.26
C GLU A 41 14.95 -0.25 13.98
N ASN A 42 14.00 0.69 13.94
CA ASN A 42 12.64 0.54 14.46
C ASN A 42 11.69 -0.09 13.44
N SER A 43 12.21 -0.58 12.31
CA SER A 43 11.44 -1.22 11.24
C SER A 43 10.40 -0.32 10.54
N THR A 44 10.54 1.00 10.66
CA THR A 44 9.71 1.95 9.91
C THR A 44 10.45 2.41 8.65
N PRO A 45 9.74 2.79 7.56
CA PRO A 45 10.36 3.40 6.40
C PRO A 45 11.20 4.63 6.79
N THR A 46 12.33 4.83 6.10
CA THR A 46 13.12 6.06 6.27
C THR A 46 12.53 7.20 5.43
N GLU A 47 12.76 8.45 5.84
CA GLU A 47 12.39 9.60 5.02
C GLU A 47 13.01 9.58 3.62
N GLU A 48 14.23 9.05 3.49
CA GLU A 48 14.90 8.94 2.19
C GLU A 48 14.19 7.95 1.27
N ALA A 49 13.69 6.83 1.82
CA ALA A 49 12.93 5.84 1.08
C ALA A 49 11.60 6.40 0.58
N LEU A 50 10.92 7.18 1.43
CA LEU A 50 9.70 7.91 1.09
C LEU A 50 9.96 8.94 -0.02
N LYS A 51 10.98 9.80 0.14
CA LYS A 51 11.33 10.83 -0.84
C LYS A 51 11.74 10.25 -2.20
N LYS A 52 12.38 9.08 -2.21
CA LYS A 52 12.78 8.38 -3.43
C LYS A 52 11.64 7.55 -4.05
N GLY A 53 10.47 7.49 -3.41
CA GLY A 53 9.34 6.66 -3.85
C GLY A 53 9.62 5.16 -3.77
N LEU A 54 10.61 4.74 -2.97
CA LEU A 54 10.95 3.33 -2.75
C LEU A 54 9.93 2.64 -1.86
N VAL A 55 9.21 3.43 -1.05
CA VAL A 55 8.11 2.99 -0.20
C VAL A 55 6.95 3.95 -0.42
N LYS A 56 5.76 3.40 -0.66
CA LYS A 56 4.52 4.18 -0.72
C LYS A 56 3.99 4.35 0.69
N ASP A 57 3.79 5.60 1.10
CA ASP A 57 3.09 5.94 2.33
C ASP A 57 1.62 6.14 1.99
N PHE A 58 0.75 5.35 2.62
CA PHE A 58 -0.69 5.43 2.47
C PHE A 58 -1.36 6.04 3.70
N TYR A 59 -0.58 6.69 4.57
CA TYR A 59 -1.12 7.36 5.74
C TYR A 59 -2.08 8.49 5.33
N GLU A 60 -3.38 8.25 5.51
CA GLU A 60 -4.43 9.24 5.30
C GLU A 60 -4.54 10.13 6.54
N GLU A 61 -4.10 11.38 6.44
CA GLU A 61 -4.27 12.34 7.53
C GLU A 61 -5.75 12.67 7.78
N TYR A 62 -6.08 13.01 9.03
CA TYR A 62 -7.44 13.44 9.36
C TYR A 62 -7.83 14.71 8.58
N ASP A 63 -9.02 14.69 7.98
CA ASP A 63 -9.59 15.78 7.19
C ASP A 63 -8.81 16.14 5.91
N LEU A 64 -8.03 15.20 5.39
CA LEU A 64 -7.23 15.34 4.18
C LEU A 64 -8.08 15.73 2.95
N SER A 65 -7.55 16.59 2.09
CA SER A 65 -8.31 17.09 0.91
C SER A 65 -8.47 16.00 -0.14
N PHE A 66 -9.46 16.10 -1.03
CA PHE A 66 -9.65 15.08 -2.07
C PHE A 66 -8.45 14.99 -3.02
N GLU A 67 -7.78 16.11 -3.30
CA GLU A 67 -6.57 16.13 -4.13
C GLU A 67 -5.41 15.37 -3.46
N GLU A 68 -5.20 15.58 -2.16
CA GLU A 68 -4.21 14.83 -1.39
C GLU A 68 -4.59 13.35 -1.30
N PHE A 69 -5.89 13.02 -1.20
CA PHE A 69 -6.37 11.64 -1.15
C PHE A 69 -6.01 10.91 -2.44
N LEU A 70 -6.17 11.58 -3.58
CA LEU A 70 -5.78 11.06 -4.89
C LEU A 70 -4.26 11.01 -5.11
N LYS A 71 -3.45 11.66 -4.26
CA LYS A 71 -1.99 11.47 -4.24
C LYS A 71 -1.61 10.19 -3.49
N LEU A 72 -2.34 9.85 -2.42
CA LEU A 72 -2.19 8.59 -1.69
C LEU A 72 -2.70 7.40 -2.53
N TYR A 73 -3.87 7.56 -3.16
CA TYR A 73 -4.49 6.52 -3.98
C TYR A 73 -4.77 6.98 -5.43
N PRO A 74 -3.72 7.17 -6.27
CA PRO A 74 -3.87 7.59 -7.66
C PRO A 74 -4.80 6.73 -8.52
N PHE A 75 -5.01 5.46 -8.17
CA PHE A 75 -5.97 4.57 -8.80
C PHE A 75 -7.38 5.18 -8.87
N PHE A 76 -7.79 5.93 -7.84
CA PHE A 76 -9.12 6.54 -7.79
C PHE A 76 -9.28 7.78 -8.69
N LYS A 77 -8.22 8.27 -9.35
CA LYS A 77 -8.31 9.45 -10.24
C LYS A 77 -9.26 9.27 -11.42
N ASN A 78 -9.51 8.02 -11.82
CA ASN A 78 -10.39 7.67 -12.93
C ASN A 78 -11.84 7.44 -12.49
N TYR A 79 -12.14 7.53 -11.20
CA TYR A 79 -13.48 7.39 -10.66
C TYR A 79 -14.20 8.74 -10.57
N ASP A 80 -15.52 8.71 -10.64
CA ASP A 80 -16.34 9.91 -10.43
C ASP A 80 -16.18 10.39 -8.98
N PRO A 81 -15.79 11.66 -8.74
CA PRO A 81 -15.69 12.23 -7.39
C PRO A 81 -16.99 12.09 -6.57
N ASP A 82 -18.16 12.01 -7.21
CA ASP A 82 -19.45 11.89 -6.53
C ASP A 82 -19.61 10.55 -5.77
N TYR A 83 -18.78 9.55 -6.07
CA TYR A 83 -18.72 8.31 -5.31
C TYR A 83 -18.01 8.46 -3.95
N PHE A 84 -17.23 9.52 -3.76
CA PHE A 84 -16.42 9.72 -2.56
C PHE A 84 -17.14 10.64 -1.58
N ARG A 85 -17.17 10.23 -0.32
CA ARG A 85 -17.77 11.03 0.75
C ARG A 85 -16.85 11.05 1.94
N LYS A 86 -16.60 12.23 2.49
CA LYS A 86 -15.85 12.34 3.72
C LYS A 86 -16.74 11.96 4.92
N ILE A 87 -16.33 10.96 5.68
CA ILE A 87 -17.00 10.47 6.89
C ILE A 87 -15.96 10.46 8.01
N ASP A 88 -16.26 11.16 9.11
CA ASP A 88 -15.35 11.29 10.26
C ASP A 88 -13.91 11.72 9.90
N GLY A 89 -13.80 12.62 8.92
CA GLY A 89 -12.51 13.14 8.45
C GLY A 89 -11.81 12.30 7.37
N PHE A 90 -12.31 11.09 7.06
CA PHE A 90 -11.70 10.18 6.07
C PHE A 90 -12.57 10.01 4.83
N TRP A 91 -11.95 9.75 3.67
CA TRP A 91 -12.68 9.55 2.42
C TRP A 91 -13.25 8.13 2.32
N GLU A 92 -14.55 7.99 2.18
CA GLU A 92 -15.24 6.71 2.04
C GLU A 92 -15.88 6.55 0.66
N VAL A 93 -16.08 5.30 0.27
CA VAL A 93 -16.77 4.90 -0.97
C VAL A 93 -18.00 4.05 -0.65
N PRO A 94 -19.02 4.01 -1.53
CA PRO A 94 -20.21 3.18 -1.30
C PRO A 94 -19.85 1.69 -1.25
N VAL A 95 -20.69 0.92 -0.56
CA VAL A 95 -20.50 -0.53 -0.37
C VAL A 95 -20.38 -1.28 -1.70
N CYS A 96 -21.18 -0.92 -2.71
CA CYS A 96 -21.09 -1.54 -4.03
C CYS A 96 -19.71 -1.36 -4.67
N LEU A 97 -19.08 -0.19 -4.50
CA LEU A 97 -17.72 0.03 -4.98
C LEU A 97 -16.71 -0.78 -4.15
N LYS A 98 -16.87 -0.90 -2.82
CA LYS A 98 -16.00 -1.77 -2.01
C LYS A 98 -16.04 -3.24 -2.49
N GLU A 99 -17.22 -3.74 -2.85
CA GLU A 99 -17.39 -5.09 -3.42
C GLU A 99 -16.67 -5.24 -4.77
N GLU A 100 -16.78 -4.25 -5.66
CA GLU A 100 -16.03 -4.22 -6.93
C GLU A 100 -14.52 -4.22 -6.72
N LEU A 101 -14.02 -3.45 -5.75
CA LEU A 101 -12.60 -3.42 -5.40
C LEU A 101 -12.11 -4.78 -4.90
N ILE A 102 -12.90 -5.48 -4.08
CA ILE A 102 -12.58 -6.84 -3.62
C ILE A 102 -12.54 -7.82 -4.81
N LEU A 103 -13.45 -7.70 -5.78
CA LEU A 103 -13.41 -8.51 -6.99
C LEU A 103 -12.15 -8.23 -7.81
N LEU A 104 -11.76 -6.96 -7.95
CA LEU A 104 -10.54 -6.56 -8.67
C LEU A 104 -9.27 -7.09 -7.98
N LEU A 105 -9.24 -7.17 -6.65
CA LEU A 105 -8.15 -7.83 -5.92
C LEU A 105 -8.04 -9.33 -6.24
N ASN A 106 -9.13 -9.99 -6.61
CA ASN A 106 -9.09 -11.41 -6.96
C ASN A 106 -8.73 -11.65 -8.43
N ASP A 107 -8.71 -10.60 -9.25
CA ASP A 107 -8.27 -10.68 -10.65
C ASP A 107 -6.75 -10.88 -10.72
N LYS A 108 -6.30 -11.87 -11.49
CA LYS A 108 -4.88 -12.19 -11.65
C LYS A 108 -4.14 -11.18 -12.52
N ASP A 109 -4.86 -10.48 -13.39
CA ASP A 109 -4.30 -9.48 -14.30
C ASP A 109 -4.32 -8.06 -13.70
N CYS A 110 -4.77 -7.92 -12.45
CA CYS A 110 -4.73 -6.66 -11.72
C CYS A 110 -3.29 -6.22 -11.46
N ASP A 111 -2.98 -5.00 -11.91
CA ASP A 111 -1.69 -4.35 -11.72
C ASP A 111 -1.28 -4.32 -10.24
N TYR A 112 0.00 -4.60 -9.98
CA TYR A 112 0.51 -4.70 -8.61
C TYR A 112 0.33 -3.40 -7.81
N ASP A 113 0.59 -2.26 -8.44
CA ASP A 113 0.48 -0.96 -7.79
C ASP A 113 -0.98 -0.61 -7.48
N VAL A 114 -1.91 -1.01 -8.35
CA VAL A 114 -3.35 -0.91 -8.11
C VAL A 114 -3.77 -1.82 -6.96
N ARG A 115 -3.31 -3.08 -6.95
CA ARG A 115 -3.61 -4.04 -5.89
C ARG A 115 -3.19 -3.55 -4.51
N ILE A 116 -1.97 -3.02 -4.38
CA ILE A 116 -1.47 -2.47 -3.12
C ILE A 116 -2.32 -1.28 -2.66
N GLN A 117 -2.65 -0.34 -3.57
CA GLN A 117 -3.51 0.80 -3.24
C GLN A 117 -4.87 0.37 -2.70
N ILE A 118 -5.51 -0.61 -3.36
CA ILE A 118 -6.83 -1.11 -2.95
C ILE A 118 -6.75 -1.85 -1.61
N GLN A 119 -5.73 -2.69 -1.41
CA GLN A 119 -5.53 -3.38 -0.13
C GLN A 119 -5.37 -2.39 1.01
N GLN A 120 -4.51 -1.38 0.85
CA GLN A 120 -4.28 -0.37 1.88
C GLN A 120 -5.53 0.47 2.14
N PHE A 121 -6.28 0.83 1.10
CA PHE A 121 -7.56 1.51 1.25
C PHE A 121 -8.58 0.66 2.03
N LEU A 122 -8.64 -0.65 1.80
CA LEU A 122 -9.61 -1.53 2.48
C LEU A 122 -9.18 -1.97 3.90
N GLU A 123 -7.89 -1.95 4.24
CA GLU A 123 -7.39 -2.35 5.58
C GLU A 123 -7.72 -1.32 6.68
N GLU A 124 -7.77 -0.03 6.34
CA GLU A 124 -8.05 1.07 7.27
C GLU A 124 -9.57 1.30 7.50
N ARG A 125 -10.46 0.43 7.00
CA ARG A 125 -11.91 0.68 6.90
C ARG A 125 -12.81 -0.50 7.31
#